data_AF-A0A6J1R005-F1
#
_entry.id   AF-A0A6J1R005-F1
#
_cell.length_a   1.000
_cell.length_b   1.000
_cell.length_c   1.000
_cell.angle_alpha   90.00
_cell.angle_beta   90.00
_cell.angle_gamma   90.00
#
_symmetry.space_group_name_H-M   'P 1'
#
loop_
_entity.id
_entity.type
_entity.pdbx_description
1 polymer ?
#
loop_
_entity_poly.entity_id
_entity_poly.type
_entity_poly.pdbx_seq_one_letter_code
_entity_poly.pdbx_strand_id
1 'polypeptide(L)'
;MPRCCGASLVSAADRNGSPQSLGLQIQDGNPRNKTALAPGHSLMDWIRLGNSGADLTGVGGVPQVVTLSELANHNKQTDAWIAIRGVVFNVTRYMDFHPGGVDELMRGVGKDATKLFDNVHAWVNYQSILQKCVVGRLSRGTSSTSSTSSITEKSVTDANNCLPVTLVRSKHSTAQKTVDENSAVSPNVNIDWRQTSNSITLFYQGIRDYPGIYYQLQRFSDTKIIFRLTFEKYIIVHELELIADVEWPPMYKRDFDTMQVDFTFTKRLKDIWKSQGNHTLSRESITNKRTYKEYEVLSNTPLCKLVNLLVLRAKDFLELIPVGRHIEVKMNVMGMEVSRKYTPVPPCLHPEDMAPNYKPDCTCLMIKRYPNGALSPSITKLQPGQTLTMSNGLGAFVTESFDRYPVIHMLAGGTGLTAMLGIIQRALARRSVKLINLLNFNKDEDNMFYVAQLDKVAAEKKFKVTHILSQAGDKWEGRRGTVSDKLLKELIGECSSEGCIFTCGPKGFMLSAKKCIQTLGWEPHQIYDFDD
;
A
#
# COMPACT_ATOMS: atom_id res chain seq x y z
N MET A 1 -22.09 -8.02 63.79
CA MET A 1 -21.41 -6.73 64.02
C MET A 1 -19.91 -6.96 63.91
N PRO A 2 -19.14 -5.99 63.39
CA PRO A 2 -19.58 -4.81 62.65
C PRO A 2 -18.80 -4.64 61.32
N ARG A 3 -19.26 -3.92 60.31
CA ARG A 3 -20.53 -3.24 59.98
C ARG A 3 -20.32 -2.73 58.54
N CYS A 4 -21.24 -3.04 57.61
CA CYS A 4 -22.20 -2.07 57.03
C CYS A 4 -21.72 -1.48 55.69
N CYS A 5 -22.52 -1.36 54.63
CA CYS A 5 -23.96 -1.56 54.45
C CYS A 5 -24.26 -1.86 52.98
N GLY A 6 -25.25 -2.72 52.75
CA GLY A 6 -25.95 -2.86 51.47
C GLY A 6 -27.34 -2.20 51.49
N ALA A 7 -28.11 -2.55 50.47
CA ALA A 7 -29.53 -2.24 50.19
C ALA A 7 -29.79 -0.83 49.60
N SER A 8 -30.76 -0.60 48.72
CA SER A 8 -31.67 -1.45 47.92
C SER A 8 -32.34 -0.57 46.84
N LEU A 9 -33.02 -1.22 45.90
CA LEU A 9 -33.86 -0.69 44.83
C LEU A 9 -34.84 0.41 45.25
N VAL A 10 -34.99 1.43 44.37
CA VAL A 10 -36.19 2.26 44.26
C VAL A 10 -36.61 2.28 42.79
N SER A 11 -37.83 1.84 42.51
CA SER A 11 -38.52 2.13 41.25
C SER A 11 -39.18 3.50 41.37
N ALA A 12 -38.97 4.37 40.39
CA ALA A 12 -39.86 5.48 40.11
C ALA A 12 -40.19 5.43 38.62
N ALA A 13 -41.46 5.15 38.32
CA ALA A 13 -42.02 5.45 37.02
C ALA A 13 -42.15 6.98 36.94
N ASP A 14 -41.60 7.59 35.89
CA ASP A 14 -42.21 8.78 35.34
C ASP A 14 -42.04 8.84 33.82
N ARG A 15 -43.12 9.29 33.19
CA ARG A 15 -43.40 9.30 31.76
C ARG A 15 -42.68 10.47 31.10
N ASN A 16 -41.91 10.21 30.03
CA ASN A 16 -41.96 10.93 28.74
C ASN A 16 -40.70 10.70 27.90
N GLY A 17 -40.90 10.10 26.72
CA GLY A 17 -40.35 10.56 25.44
C GLY A 17 -38.83 10.68 25.23
N SER A 18 -38.33 9.80 24.35
CA SER A 18 -37.22 9.97 23.38
C SER A 18 -35.88 9.30 23.73
N PRO A 19 -35.25 8.56 22.79
CA PRO A 19 -33.99 7.85 23.05
C PRO A 19 -32.82 8.83 23.04
N GLN A 20 -32.04 8.86 24.13
CA GLN A 20 -30.74 9.52 24.17
C GLN A 20 -29.74 8.73 23.31
N SER A 21 -29.31 9.33 22.20
CA SER A 21 -28.21 8.84 21.39
C SER A 21 -26.91 8.98 22.18
N LEU A 22 -26.29 7.85 22.54
CA LEU A 22 -24.90 7.80 22.99
C LEU A 22 -24.01 8.14 21.79
N GLY A 23 -23.65 9.41 21.67
CA GLY A 23 -22.73 9.92 20.66
C GLY A 23 -21.32 9.37 20.90
N LEU A 24 -20.80 8.65 19.91
CA LEU A 24 -19.38 8.32 19.82
C LEU A 24 -18.60 9.59 19.48
N GLN A 25 -17.84 10.10 20.44
CA GLN A 25 -16.84 11.13 20.22
C GLN A 25 -15.67 10.53 19.43
N ILE A 26 -15.57 10.90 18.16
CA ILE A 26 -14.35 10.70 17.36
C ILE A 26 -13.39 11.83 17.75
N GLN A 27 -12.21 11.46 18.25
CA GLN A 27 -11.13 12.39 18.53
C GLN A 27 -10.54 12.90 17.20
N ASP A 28 -11.04 14.04 16.75
CA ASP A 28 -10.41 14.85 15.70
C ASP A 28 -9.41 15.82 16.34
N GLY A 29 -8.25 15.99 15.69
CA GLY A 29 -7.26 16.99 16.07
C GLY A 29 -7.82 18.41 16.09
N ASN A 30 -7.45 19.14 17.15
CA ASN A 30 -7.68 20.56 17.48
C ASN A 30 -9.16 20.99 17.71
N PRO A 31 -9.56 21.30 18.96
CA PRO A 31 -10.92 21.66 19.33
C PRO A 31 -11.20 23.16 19.18
N ARG A 32 -11.31 23.67 17.95
CA ARG A 32 -11.77 25.06 17.72
C ARG A 32 -12.80 25.15 16.59
N ASN A 33 -13.99 25.64 16.91
CA ASN A 33 -15.13 26.01 16.05
C ASN A 33 -15.67 24.94 15.09
N LYS A 34 -16.44 23.97 15.59
CA LYS A 34 -17.40 23.24 14.75
C LYS A 34 -18.76 23.95 14.81
N THR A 35 -19.22 24.49 13.69
CA THR A 35 -20.57 25.08 13.57
C THR A 35 -21.57 23.93 13.38
N ALA A 36 -22.68 23.93 14.13
CA ALA A 36 -23.71 22.92 13.95
C ALA A 36 -24.37 23.07 12.57
N LEU A 37 -24.32 22.00 11.75
CA LEU A 37 -24.95 21.98 10.43
C LEU A 37 -26.47 21.86 10.57
N ALA A 38 -27.20 22.52 9.67
CA ALA A 38 -28.65 22.39 9.62
C ALA A 38 -29.06 20.93 9.30
N PRO A 39 -30.25 20.46 9.77
CA PRO A 39 -30.77 19.15 9.37
C PRO A 39 -30.75 18.97 7.84
N GLY A 40 -30.30 17.81 7.36
CA GLY A 40 -30.18 17.51 5.93
C GLY A 40 -28.90 17.99 5.25
N HIS A 41 -27.94 18.54 5.99
CA HIS A 41 -26.64 18.99 5.46
C HIS A 41 -25.46 18.16 5.96
N SER A 42 -25.70 16.88 6.26
CA SER A 42 -24.61 15.97 6.63
C SER A 42 -23.73 15.63 5.42
N LEU A 43 -22.55 15.06 5.68
CA LEU A 43 -21.70 14.52 4.62
C LEU A 43 -22.43 13.48 3.74
N MET A 44 -23.35 12.70 4.31
CA MET A 44 -24.14 11.74 3.55
C MET A 44 -25.16 12.41 2.63
N ASP A 45 -25.74 13.53 3.07
CA ASP A 45 -26.66 14.32 2.25
C ASP A 45 -25.89 15.02 1.10
N TRP A 46 -24.66 15.48 1.36
CA TRP A 46 -23.76 15.98 0.32
C TRP A 46 -23.45 14.92 -0.74
N ILE A 47 -23.10 13.70 -0.32
CA ILE A 47 -22.85 12.58 -1.23
C ILE A 47 -24.10 12.25 -2.06
N ARG A 48 -25.30 12.31 -1.45
CA ARG A 48 -26.57 12.10 -2.15
C ARG A 48 -26.80 13.19 -3.20
N LEU A 49 -26.56 14.45 -2.86
CA LEU A 49 -26.67 15.57 -3.79
C LEU A 49 -25.69 15.44 -4.96
N GLY A 50 -24.42 15.09 -4.70
CA GLY A 50 -23.42 14.86 -5.73
C GLY A 50 -23.73 13.72 -6.70
N ASN A 51 -24.64 12.81 -6.33
CA ASN A 51 -25.11 11.69 -7.15
C ASN A 51 -26.50 11.90 -7.74
N SER A 52 -27.14 13.05 -7.51
CA SER A 52 -28.49 13.36 -7.99
C SER A 52 -28.58 13.66 -9.49
N GLY A 53 -27.44 13.82 -10.16
CA GLY A 53 -27.37 14.27 -11.56
C GLY A 53 -27.44 15.80 -11.72
N ALA A 54 -27.56 16.56 -10.62
CA ALA A 54 -27.45 18.00 -10.65
C ALA A 54 -26.04 18.45 -11.08
N ASP A 55 -25.96 19.46 -11.96
CA ASP A 55 -24.69 20.09 -12.31
C ASP A 55 -24.19 20.93 -11.14
N LEU A 56 -23.19 20.42 -10.42
CA LEU A 56 -22.53 21.11 -9.32
C LEU A 56 -21.33 21.94 -9.78
N THR A 57 -20.95 21.88 -11.06
CA THR A 57 -19.88 22.70 -11.64
C THR A 57 -20.40 24.08 -12.04
N GLY A 58 -21.67 24.16 -12.47
CA GLY A 58 -22.29 25.39 -12.97
C GLY A 58 -21.79 25.82 -14.34
N VAL A 59 -21.00 24.98 -15.02
CA VAL A 59 -20.41 25.25 -16.34
C VAL A 59 -20.80 24.22 -17.40
N GLY A 60 -21.84 23.42 -17.16
CA GLY A 60 -22.37 22.49 -18.15
C GLY A 60 -21.45 21.30 -18.45
N GLY A 61 -20.56 20.96 -17.53
CA GLY A 61 -19.68 19.78 -17.63
C GLY A 61 -18.47 19.93 -18.56
N VAL A 62 -18.20 21.11 -19.10
CA VAL A 62 -16.99 21.39 -19.90
C VAL A 62 -15.93 22.04 -19.00
N PRO A 63 -14.76 21.41 -18.78
CA PRO A 63 -13.70 22.00 -17.97
C PRO A 63 -13.17 23.31 -18.57
N GLN A 64 -13.11 24.37 -17.76
CA GLN A 64 -12.67 25.70 -18.19
C GLN A 64 -11.24 26.02 -17.71
N VAL A 65 -10.54 26.87 -18.46
CA VAL A 65 -9.29 27.49 -18.01
C VAL A 65 -9.65 28.84 -17.42
N VAL A 66 -9.60 28.95 -16.09
CA VAL A 66 -10.07 30.11 -15.35
C VAL A 66 -8.89 31.01 -15.00
N THR A 67 -8.97 32.29 -15.33
CA THR A 67 -7.91 33.25 -14.93
C THR A 67 -8.10 33.71 -13.47
N LEU A 68 -7.06 34.28 -12.84
CA LEU A 68 -7.22 34.89 -11.51
C LEU A 68 -8.25 36.03 -11.50
N SER A 69 -8.33 36.81 -12.58
CA SER A 69 -9.32 37.88 -12.73
C SER A 69 -10.75 37.35 -12.84
N GLU A 70 -10.93 36.26 -13.57
CA GLU A 70 -12.23 35.59 -13.68
C GLU A 70 -12.64 34.96 -12.35
N LEU A 71 -11.73 34.26 -11.67
CA LEU A 71 -11.97 33.70 -10.35
C LEU A 71 -12.44 34.77 -9.36
N ALA A 72 -11.87 35.98 -9.41
CA ALA A 72 -12.22 37.07 -8.52
C ALA A 72 -13.66 37.59 -8.68
N ASN A 73 -14.32 37.30 -9.80
CA ASN A 73 -15.72 37.67 -10.03
C ASN A 73 -16.70 36.77 -9.25
N HIS A 74 -16.31 35.51 -8.99
CA HIS A 74 -17.13 34.52 -8.30
C HIS A 74 -16.90 34.59 -6.78
N ASN A 75 -17.26 35.74 -6.20
CA ASN A 75 -16.91 36.14 -4.84
C ASN A 75 -18.09 36.21 -3.84
N LYS A 76 -19.26 35.66 -4.19
CA LYS A 76 -20.51 35.76 -3.40
C LYS A 76 -20.97 34.39 -2.92
N GLN A 77 -21.74 34.28 -1.84
CA GLN A 77 -22.25 32.99 -1.37
C GLN A 77 -23.13 32.27 -2.41
N THR A 78 -23.87 33.02 -3.23
CA THR A 78 -24.71 32.49 -4.31
C THR A 78 -23.94 32.24 -5.63
N ASP A 79 -22.67 32.63 -5.68
CA ASP A 79 -21.77 32.45 -6.83
C ASP A 79 -20.33 32.41 -6.31
N ALA A 80 -19.95 31.25 -5.77
CA ALA A 80 -18.76 31.06 -4.97
C ALA A 80 -17.79 30.09 -5.63
N TRP A 81 -16.70 30.61 -6.19
CA TRP A 81 -15.61 29.78 -6.68
C TRP A 81 -14.37 29.93 -5.80
N ILE A 82 -13.61 28.85 -5.69
CA ILE A 82 -12.37 28.81 -4.92
C ILE A 82 -11.31 28.05 -5.70
N ALA A 83 -10.08 28.55 -5.72
CA ALA A 83 -8.95 27.80 -6.25
C ALA A 83 -8.15 27.16 -5.12
N ILE A 84 -7.90 25.86 -5.23
CA ILE A 84 -7.07 25.09 -4.30
C ILE A 84 -6.10 24.26 -5.13
N ARG A 85 -4.80 24.47 -4.92
CA ARG A 85 -3.68 23.78 -5.59
C ARG A 85 -3.83 23.76 -7.13
N GLY A 86 -4.25 24.90 -7.70
CA GLY A 86 -4.36 25.10 -9.15
C GLY A 86 -5.65 24.60 -9.81
N VAL A 87 -6.59 24.06 -9.05
CA VAL A 87 -7.92 23.63 -9.53
C VAL A 87 -8.98 24.58 -8.99
N VAL A 88 -9.92 24.99 -9.84
CA VAL A 88 -11.06 25.85 -9.48
C VAL A 88 -12.29 24.99 -9.20
N PHE A 89 -12.93 25.23 -8.06
CA PHE A 89 -14.14 24.54 -7.63
C PHE A 89 -15.28 25.54 -7.44
N ASN A 90 -16.48 25.19 -7.92
CA ASN A 90 -17.71 25.89 -7.62
C ASN A 90 -18.29 25.35 -6.31
N VAL A 91 -18.04 26.05 -5.22
CA VAL A 91 -18.44 25.66 -3.86
C VAL A 91 -19.79 26.24 -3.44
N THR A 92 -20.51 26.91 -4.34
CA THR A 92 -21.82 27.53 -4.07
C THR A 92 -22.79 26.58 -3.38
N ARG A 93 -22.94 25.36 -3.89
CA ARG A 93 -23.83 24.34 -3.31
C ARG A 93 -23.27 23.66 -2.06
N TYR A 94 -21.96 23.78 -1.82
CA TYR A 94 -21.28 23.17 -0.68
C TYR A 94 -21.26 24.06 0.56
N MET A 95 -21.60 25.35 0.44
CA MET A 95 -21.58 26.32 1.54
C MET A 95 -22.25 25.81 2.82
N ASP A 96 -23.45 25.27 2.68
CA ASP A 96 -24.26 24.82 3.82
C ASP A 96 -23.83 23.44 4.36
N PHE A 97 -22.92 22.75 3.66
CA PHE A 97 -22.37 21.44 4.04
C PHE A 97 -20.97 21.54 4.66
N HIS A 98 -20.35 22.73 4.67
CA HIS A 98 -19.00 22.92 5.18
C HIS A 98 -18.97 22.88 6.72
N PRO A 99 -18.25 21.92 7.35
CA PRO A 99 -18.27 21.77 8.82
C PRO A 99 -17.70 22.96 9.62
N GLY A 100 -16.87 23.80 8.98
CA GLY A 100 -16.35 25.04 9.56
C GLY A 100 -17.29 26.24 9.41
N GLY A 101 -18.47 26.06 8.81
CA GLY A 101 -19.44 27.11 8.52
C GLY A 101 -19.13 27.89 7.23
N VAL A 102 -20.14 28.67 6.79
CA VAL A 102 -20.08 29.48 5.57
C VAL A 102 -18.99 30.55 5.67
N ASP A 103 -18.85 31.20 6.83
CA ASP A 103 -17.91 32.30 7.02
C ASP A 103 -16.45 31.88 6.77
N GLU A 104 -16.05 30.70 7.25
CA GLU A 104 -14.68 30.19 7.03
C GLU A 104 -14.43 29.84 5.56
N LEU A 105 -15.44 29.31 4.86
CA LEU A 105 -15.30 28.98 3.45
C LEU A 105 -15.23 30.27 2.61
N MET A 106 -16.06 31.27 2.93
CA MET A 106 -16.11 32.57 2.25
C MET A 106 -14.79 33.35 2.30
N ARG A 107 -13.92 33.11 3.29
CA ARG A 107 -12.57 33.71 3.34
C ARG A 107 -11.71 33.37 2.12
N GLY A 108 -11.91 32.18 1.55
CA GLY A 108 -11.17 31.70 0.38
C GLY A 108 -11.88 31.95 -0.96
N VAL A 109 -13.16 32.30 -0.95
CA VAL A 109 -13.97 32.48 -2.17
C VAL A 109 -13.47 33.69 -2.98
N GLY A 110 -13.50 33.54 -4.30
CA GLY A 110 -12.96 34.49 -5.28
C GLY A 110 -11.43 34.53 -5.35
N LYS A 111 -10.72 33.59 -4.71
CA LYS A 111 -9.26 33.63 -4.56
C LYS A 111 -8.60 32.27 -4.71
N ASP A 112 -7.28 32.28 -4.90
CA ASP A 112 -6.43 31.12 -4.66
C ASP A 112 -6.24 30.93 -3.16
N ALA A 113 -7.06 30.07 -2.59
CA ALA A 113 -7.12 29.77 -1.18
C ALA A 113 -6.16 28.65 -0.77
N THR A 114 -5.21 28.22 -1.63
CA THR A 114 -4.29 27.12 -1.33
C THR A 114 -3.60 27.29 0.02
N LYS A 115 -3.02 28.47 0.28
CA LYS A 115 -2.34 28.76 1.56
C LYS A 115 -3.29 28.73 2.75
N LEU A 116 -4.50 29.29 2.59
CA LEU A 116 -5.52 29.29 3.63
C LEU A 116 -5.97 27.86 3.95
N PHE A 117 -6.18 27.05 2.91
CA PHE A 117 -6.54 25.65 3.02
C PHE A 117 -5.44 24.85 3.71
N ASP A 118 -4.18 24.98 3.30
CA ASP A 118 -3.07 24.23 3.90
C ASP A 118 -2.87 24.59 5.39
N ASN A 119 -3.15 25.83 5.79
CA ASN A 119 -3.04 26.23 7.20
C ASN A 119 -4.14 25.66 8.10
N VAL A 120 -5.35 25.48 7.56
CA VAL A 120 -6.53 25.11 8.38
C VAL A 120 -6.94 23.64 8.18
N HIS A 121 -6.78 23.13 6.96
CA HIS A 121 -7.38 21.87 6.50
C HIS A 121 -6.38 20.98 5.72
N ALA A 122 -5.06 21.11 5.92
CA ALA A 122 -4.04 20.33 5.19
C ALA A 122 -4.31 18.82 5.12
N TRP A 123 -4.94 18.26 6.15
CA TRP A 123 -5.23 16.83 6.30
C TRP A 123 -6.60 16.40 5.76
N VAL A 124 -7.44 17.35 5.34
CA VAL A 124 -8.79 17.07 4.84
C VAL A 124 -8.73 16.68 3.37
N ASN A 125 -9.39 15.58 3.02
CA ASN A 125 -9.53 15.11 1.65
C ASN A 125 -10.60 15.92 0.88
N TYR A 126 -10.34 17.20 0.68
CA TYR A 126 -11.23 18.11 -0.06
C TYR A 126 -11.47 17.64 -1.50
N GLN A 127 -10.53 16.91 -2.09
CA GLN A 127 -10.65 16.38 -3.46
C GLN A 127 -11.81 15.40 -3.60
N SER A 128 -12.03 14.52 -2.62
CA SER A 128 -13.15 13.57 -2.66
C SER A 128 -14.48 14.26 -2.34
N ILE A 129 -14.44 15.32 -1.54
CA ILE A 129 -15.64 16.09 -1.16
C ILE A 129 -16.09 16.97 -2.33
N LEU A 130 -15.17 17.70 -2.97
CA LEU A 130 -15.46 18.68 -4.03
C LEU A 130 -15.30 18.12 -5.45
N GLN A 131 -15.13 16.81 -5.61
CA GLN A 131 -14.89 16.17 -6.92
C GLN A 131 -15.92 16.56 -7.98
N LYS A 132 -17.18 16.72 -7.58
CA LYS A 132 -18.31 17.06 -8.47
C LYS A 132 -18.44 18.56 -8.74
N CYS A 133 -17.68 19.39 -8.02
CA CYS A 133 -17.71 20.85 -8.10
C CYS A 133 -16.60 21.43 -9.01
N VAL A 134 -15.83 20.59 -9.69
CA VAL A 134 -14.67 21.05 -10.48
C VAL A 134 -15.12 21.88 -11.68
N VAL A 135 -14.72 23.15 -11.71
CA VAL A 135 -14.91 24.06 -12.84
C VAL A 135 -13.80 23.88 -13.86
N GLY A 136 -12.55 23.75 -13.39
CA GLY A 136 -11.40 23.52 -14.25
C GLY A 136 -10.06 23.96 -13.65
N ARG A 137 -9.12 24.42 -14.49
CA ARG A 137 -7.75 24.75 -14.06
C ARG A 137 -7.52 26.25 -13.96
N LEU A 138 -6.79 26.67 -12.93
CA LEU A 138 -6.39 28.06 -12.75
C LEU A 138 -5.20 28.41 -13.67
N SER A 139 -5.38 29.39 -14.56
CA SER A 139 -4.32 29.97 -15.36
C SER A 139 -3.71 31.18 -14.66
N ARG A 140 -2.41 31.08 -14.35
CA ARG A 140 -1.57 32.20 -13.92
C ARG A 140 -0.79 32.61 -15.17
N GLY A 141 -1.27 33.63 -15.89
CA GLY A 141 -0.74 34.00 -17.20
C GLY A 141 0.79 34.02 -17.25
N THR A 142 1.38 33.21 -18.13
CA THR A 142 2.80 33.33 -18.49
C THR A 142 2.91 34.28 -19.66
N SER A 143 3.62 35.38 -19.46
CA SER A 143 4.22 36.17 -20.53
C SER A 143 4.97 35.24 -21.47
N SER A 144 4.52 35.21 -22.73
CA SER A 144 5.18 34.58 -23.85
C SER A 144 6.43 35.37 -24.25
N THR A 145 7.59 34.71 -24.28
CA THR A 145 8.57 34.99 -25.35
C THR A 145 9.48 33.79 -25.60
N SER A 146 9.27 33.19 -26.76
CA SER A 146 10.28 32.52 -27.56
C SER A 146 11.33 33.54 -28.06
N SER A 147 12.62 33.24 -27.88
CA SER A 147 13.66 33.71 -28.80
C SER A 147 14.93 32.87 -28.69
N THR A 148 15.21 32.20 -29.81
CA THR A 148 16.52 31.80 -30.34
C THR A 148 17.61 32.85 -30.08
N SER A 149 18.82 32.43 -29.69
CA SER A 149 20.10 32.94 -30.21
C SER A 149 21.29 32.15 -29.65
N SER A 150 22.05 31.60 -30.58
CA SER A 150 23.39 31.02 -30.48
C SER A 150 24.51 32.09 -30.41
N ILE A 151 25.73 31.64 -30.05
CA ILE A 151 27.09 32.08 -30.51
C ILE A 151 28.08 32.53 -29.40
N THR A 152 29.10 31.67 -29.21
CA THR A 152 30.57 31.86 -28.94
C THR A 152 31.09 32.70 -27.78
N GLU A 153 32.35 32.65 -27.34
CA GLU A 153 33.48 31.70 -27.23
C GLU A 153 34.54 32.42 -26.36
N LYS A 154 35.49 31.63 -25.84
CA LYS A 154 36.92 31.91 -25.49
C LYS A 154 37.25 31.76 -23.99
N SER A 155 38.00 30.75 -23.53
CA SER A 155 39.34 30.20 -23.88
C SER A 155 40.49 30.97 -23.24
N VAL A 156 41.18 30.36 -22.25
CA VAL A 156 42.63 30.42 -21.90
C VAL A 156 42.88 29.19 -20.99
N THR A 157 43.50 28.07 -21.42
CA THR A 157 44.95 27.68 -21.38
C THR A 157 45.63 27.95 -20.02
N ASP A 158 46.46 27.11 -19.40
CA ASP A 158 47.52 26.21 -19.86
C ASP A 158 47.86 25.09 -18.85
N ALA A 159 48.57 24.08 -19.37
CA ALA A 159 49.08 22.88 -18.70
C ALA A 159 50.44 23.10 -18.00
N ASN A 160 50.80 22.21 -17.05
CA ASN A 160 51.93 21.27 -17.16
C ASN A 160 52.45 20.69 -15.83
N ASN A 161 52.70 19.37 -15.85
CA ASN A 161 53.80 18.59 -15.23
C ASN A 161 54.04 18.62 -13.71
N CYS A 162 54.62 17.60 -13.06
CA CYS A 162 54.81 16.16 -13.24
C CYS A 162 55.46 15.67 -11.92
N LEU A 163 55.28 14.39 -11.55
CA LEU A 163 55.76 13.74 -10.32
C LEU A 163 57.31 13.66 -10.20
N PRO A 164 57.89 13.25 -9.05
CA PRO A 164 58.06 11.81 -8.78
C PRO A 164 57.87 11.34 -7.32
N VAL A 165 57.78 10.01 -7.26
CA VAL A 165 57.59 9.04 -6.17
C VAL A 165 58.70 9.03 -5.12
N THR A 166 58.34 8.76 -3.84
CA THR A 166 59.19 7.93 -2.95
C THR A 166 58.34 7.06 -2.00
N LEU A 167 58.60 5.76 -2.03
CA LEU A 167 58.11 4.73 -1.09
C LEU A 167 58.80 4.83 0.28
N VAL A 168 58.06 4.67 1.38
CA VAL A 168 58.59 4.11 2.65
C VAL A 168 57.57 3.13 3.26
N ARG A 169 58.10 2.00 3.73
CA ARG A 169 57.39 0.80 4.18
C ARG A 169 57.47 0.67 5.71
N SER A 170 56.33 0.32 6.32
CA SER A 170 56.12 -0.43 7.58
C SER A 170 56.50 0.19 8.94
N LYS A 171 55.54 0.16 9.89
CA LYS A 171 55.60 -0.68 11.10
C LYS A 171 54.26 -0.75 11.85
N HIS A 172 53.99 -1.94 12.39
CA HIS A 172 52.92 -2.29 13.32
C HIS A 172 52.82 -1.36 14.53
N SER A 173 51.59 -1.13 15.02
CA SER A 173 51.34 -0.90 16.44
C SER A 173 49.95 -1.38 16.83
N THR A 174 49.90 -1.93 18.02
CA THR A 174 48.88 -2.77 18.64
C THR A 174 47.72 -1.94 19.23
N ALA A 175 46.60 -2.61 19.44
CA ALA A 175 45.33 -2.11 19.92
C ALA A 175 45.35 -1.12 21.11
N GLN A 176 44.45 -0.15 21.07
CA GLN A 176 43.76 0.36 22.25
C GLN A 176 42.27 0.53 21.92
N LYS A 177 41.47 -0.36 22.52
CA LYS A 177 40.01 -0.28 22.57
C LYS A 177 39.63 0.86 23.51
N THR A 178 39.00 1.90 22.99
CA THR A 178 38.08 2.73 23.75
C THR A 178 36.69 2.14 23.57
N VAL A 179 36.13 1.60 24.65
CA VAL A 179 34.79 1.03 24.69
C VAL A 179 33.81 2.20 24.83
N ASP A 180 33.18 2.58 23.72
CA ASP A 180 31.96 3.37 23.77
C ASP A 180 30.79 2.43 24.06
N GLU A 181 30.39 2.39 25.33
CA GLU A 181 29.13 1.78 25.79
C GLU A 181 27.95 2.62 25.26
N ASN A 182 27.59 2.43 23.98
CA ASN A 182 26.25 2.65 23.41
C ASN A 182 26.09 2.29 21.93
N SER A 183 27.01 1.50 21.35
CA SER A 183 26.85 0.99 19.97
C SER A 183 25.95 -0.24 19.97
N ALA A 184 24.67 -0.06 19.61
CA ALA A 184 23.82 -1.17 19.21
C ALA A 184 24.53 -1.94 18.07
N VAL A 185 24.84 -3.21 18.31
CA VAL A 185 25.55 -4.09 17.37
C VAL A 185 24.87 -4.00 16.00
N SER A 186 25.55 -3.38 15.04
CA SER A 186 25.09 -3.33 13.67
C SER A 186 25.14 -4.74 13.08
N PRO A 187 24.12 -5.22 12.37
CA PRO A 187 24.17 -6.55 11.82
C PRO A 187 25.24 -6.63 10.74
N ASN A 188 25.99 -7.72 10.80
CA ASN A 188 26.91 -8.09 9.74
C ASN A 188 26.11 -8.70 8.59
N VAL A 189 25.57 -7.86 7.71
CA VAL A 189 24.82 -8.27 6.52
C VAL A 189 25.80 -8.38 5.37
N ASN A 190 26.50 -9.51 5.26
CA ASN A 190 27.36 -9.76 4.13
C ASN A 190 26.57 -10.45 3.00
N ILE A 191 26.91 -10.14 1.75
CA ILE A 191 26.50 -10.95 0.60
C ILE A 191 27.55 -12.02 0.43
N ASP A 192 27.13 -13.27 0.52
CA ASP A 192 27.93 -14.38 0.04
C ASP A 192 27.47 -14.77 -1.36
N TRP A 193 28.34 -15.47 -2.08
CA TRP A 193 28.07 -15.88 -3.45
C TRP A 193 28.55 -17.30 -3.71
N ARG A 194 27.87 -17.95 -4.64
CA ARG A 194 28.22 -19.26 -5.19
C ARG A 194 27.94 -19.26 -6.68
N GLN A 195 28.52 -20.19 -7.42
CA GLN A 195 28.36 -20.23 -8.87
C GLN A 195 28.34 -21.66 -9.41
N THR A 196 27.81 -21.76 -10.62
CA THR A 196 28.06 -22.87 -11.55
C THR A 196 28.77 -22.30 -12.79
N SER A 197 29.06 -23.14 -13.78
CA SER A 197 29.51 -22.64 -15.09
C SER A 197 28.46 -21.76 -15.77
N ASN A 198 27.18 -21.94 -15.48
CA ASN A 198 26.08 -21.23 -16.15
C ASN A 198 25.47 -20.09 -15.32
N SER A 199 25.75 -20.01 -14.03
CA SER A 199 25.07 -19.08 -13.13
C SER A 199 25.95 -18.55 -12.01
N ILE A 200 25.57 -17.39 -11.48
CA ILE A 200 26.06 -16.85 -10.21
C ILE A 200 24.86 -16.62 -9.30
N THR A 201 24.93 -17.10 -8.06
CA THR A 201 23.93 -16.91 -7.03
C THR A 201 24.52 -16.05 -5.92
N LEU A 202 23.92 -14.89 -5.71
CA LEU A 202 24.17 -14.02 -4.57
C LEU A 202 23.13 -14.35 -3.50
N PHE A 203 23.56 -14.57 -2.26
CA PHE A 203 22.64 -14.95 -1.20
C PHE A 203 22.88 -14.19 0.09
N TYR A 204 21.78 -13.95 0.79
CA TYR A 204 21.73 -13.28 2.08
C TYR A 204 21.23 -14.27 3.10
N GLN A 205 22.04 -14.55 4.12
CA GLN A 205 21.52 -15.24 5.29
C GLN A 205 20.60 -14.27 6.04
N GLY A 206 19.33 -14.64 6.17
CA GLY A 206 18.39 -13.84 6.94
C GLY A 206 18.81 -13.77 8.40
N ILE A 207 18.85 -12.56 8.95
CA ILE A 207 19.12 -12.36 10.36
C ILE A 207 17.76 -12.39 11.06
N ARG A 208 17.50 -13.44 11.84
CA ARG A 208 16.22 -13.63 12.54
C ARG A 208 15.80 -12.43 13.39
N ASP A 209 16.78 -11.65 13.86
CA ASP A 209 16.58 -10.45 14.66
C ASP A 209 16.06 -9.25 13.85
N TYR A 210 16.05 -9.33 12.52
CA TYR A 210 15.57 -8.26 11.63
C TYR A 210 14.47 -8.79 10.70
N PRO A 211 13.23 -8.90 11.18
CA PRO A 211 12.12 -9.38 10.36
C PRO A 211 11.66 -8.30 9.37
N GLY A 212 10.92 -8.71 8.33
CA GLY A 212 10.33 -7.78 7.36
C GLY A 212 11.33 -7.05 6.44
N ILE A 213 12.52 -7.62 6.20
CA ILE A 213 13.53 -7.04 5.29
C ILE A 213 12.92 -6.85 3.90
N TYR A 214 13.12 -5.65 3.37
CA TYR A 214 12.67 -5.25 2.05
C TYR A 214 13.86 -5.21 1.08
N TYR A 215 13.72 -5.90 -0.05
CA TYR A 215 14.81 -6.09 -1.02
C TYR A 215 14.46 -5.37 -2.32
N GLN A 216 15.38 -4.53 -2.79
CA GLN A 216 15.28 -3.86 -4.08
C GLN A 216 16.57 -4.09 -4.87
N LEU A 217 16.43 -4.48 -6.13
CA LEU A 217 17.53 -4.66 -7.07
C LEU A 217 17.33 -3.69 -8.23
N GLN A 218 18.40 -2.99 -8.60
CA GLN A 218 18.41 -2.13 -9.77
C GLN A 218 19.58 -2.51 -10.68
N ARG A 219 19.27 -2.79 -11.94
CA ARG A 219 20.27 -3.06 -12.99
C ARG A 219 20.66 -1.74 -13.66
N PHE A 220 21.96 -1.47 -13.75
CA PHE A 220 22.52 -0.34 -14.52
C PHE A 220 23.13 -0.83 -15.83
N SER A 221 23.74 -2.01 -15.82
CA SER A 221 24.21 -2.74 -16.99
C SER A 221 24.15 -4.25 -16.70
N ASP A 222 24.52 -5.08 -17.67
CA ASP A 222 24.63 -6.53 -17.46
C ASP A 222 25.77 -6.92 -16.51
N THR A 223 26.63 -5.98 -16.12
CA THR A 223 27.68 -6.16 -15.11
C THR A 223 27.40 -5.39 -13.82
N LYS A 224 26.68 -4.27 -13.86
CA LYS A 224 26.50 -3.39 -12.71
C LYS A 224 25.10 -3.47 -12.12
N ILE A 225 25.02 -3.95 -10.88
CA ILE A 225 23.76 -4.17 -10.14
C ILE A 225 23.88 -3.57 -8.75
N ILE A 226 22.84 -2.85 -8.33
CA ILE A 226 22.75 -2.31 -6.96
C ILE A 226 21.66 -3.07 -6.20
N PHE A 227 22.03 -3.59 -5.03
CA PHE A 227 21.11 -4.20 -4.08
C PHE A 227 20.90 -3.25 -2.91
N ARG A 228 19.64 -2.96 -2.59
CA ARG A 228 19.22 -2.18 -1.43
C ARG A 228 18.42 -3.07 -0.49
N LEU A 229 18.93 -3.24 0.72
CA LEU A 229 18.30 -3.98 1.79
C LEU A 229 17.84 -2.99 2.83
N THR A 230 16.53 -2.80 2.91
CA THR A 230 15.93 -1.86 3.86
C THR A 230 15.54 -2.62 5.11
N PHE A 231 16.19 -2.23 6.21
CA PHE A 231 15.89 -2.65 7.58
C PHE A 231 14.96 -1.61 8.24
N GLU A 232 14.62 -1.78 9.51
CA GLU A 232 13.77 -0.82 10.23
C GLU A 232 14.45 0.55 10.45
N LYS A 233 15.79 0.60 10.56
CA LYS A 233 16.53 1.82 10.94
C LYS A 233 17.49 2.38 9.88
N TYR A 234 17.95 1.56 8.94
CA TYR A 234 18.91 1.95 7.92
C TYR A 234 18.72 1.10 6.66
N ILE A 235 19.33 1.55 5.58
CA ILE A 235 19.41 0.84 4.31
C ILE A 235 20.87 0.43 4.12
N ILE A 236 21.08 -0.84 3.77
CA ILE A 236 22.38 -1.34 3.33
C ILE A 236 22.36 -1.40 1.82
N VAL A 237 23.36 -0.79 1.19
CA VAL A 237 23.50 -0.74 -0.26
C VAL A 237 24.75 -1.52 -0.65
N HIS A 238 24.56 -2.54 -1.49
CA HIS A 238 25.65 -3.27 -2.12
C HIS A 238 25.70 -2.88 -3.58
N GLU A 239 26.79 -2.24 -3.98
CA GLU A 239 27.09 -1.98 -5.37
C GLU A 239 28.00 -3.08 -5.89
N LEU A 240 27.50 -3.85 -6.84
CA LEU A 240 28.22 -4.96 -7.45
C LEU A 240 28.53 -4.62 -8.91
N GLU A 241 29.80 -4.74 -9.26
CA GLU A 241 30.28 -4.71 -10.63
C GLU A 241 30.89 -6.07 -10.94
N LEU A 242 30.09 -6.90 -11.59
CA LEU A 242 30.41 -8.28 -11.94
C LEU A 242 31.50 -8.34 -13.00
N ILE A 243 32.32 -9.40 -12.96
CA ILE A 243 33.44 -9.54 -13.91
C ILE A 243 33.00 -9.76 -15.37
N ALA A 244 31.76 -10.19 -15.59
CA ALA A 244 31.19 -10.44 -16.90
C ALA A 244 29.66 -10.34 -16.88
N ASP A 245 29.08 -10.27 -18.08
CA ASP A 245 27.66 -10.04 -18.27
C ASP A 245 26.77 -11.17 -17.72
N VAL A 246 25.68 -10.76 -17.09
CA VAL A 246 24.59 -11.64 -16.69
C VAL A 246 23.27 -11.26 -17.38
N GLU A 247 22.35 -12.22 -17.44
CA GLU A 247 21.00 -12.01 -17.93
C GLU A 247 20.10 -11.42 -16.83
N TRP A 248 19.17 -10.57 -17.25
CA TRP A 248 18.12 -10.00 -16.39
C TRP A 248 16.74 -10.51 -16.79
N PRO A 249 15.83 -10.78 -15.84
CA PRO A 249 15.98 -10.66 -14.38
C PRO A 249 16.64 -11.89 -13.71
N PRO A 250 17.15 -11.76 -12.48
CA PRO A 250 17.54 -12.91 -11.68
C PRO A 250 16.30 -13.75 -11.30
N MET A 251 16.49 -15.06 -11.21
CA MET A 251 15.58 -15.89 -10.42
C MET A 251 15.83 -15.62 -8.94
N TYR A 252 14.78 -15.58 -8.12
CA TYR A 252 14.95 -15.49 -6.67
C TYR A 252 14.25 -16.64 -5.94
N LYS A 253 14.79 -17.03 -4.80
CA LYS A 253 14.19 -18.02 -3.90
C LYS A 253 14.33 -17.53 -2.46
N ARG A 254 13.24 -17.56 -1.71
CA ARG A 254 13.24 -17.29 -0.27
C ARG A 254 12.96 -18.58 0.50
N ASP A 255 13.82 -18.89 1.43
CA ASP A 255 13.58 -19.93 2.42
C ASP A 255 12.90 -19.28 3.64
N PHE A 256 11.65 -19.66 3.89
CA PHE A 256 10.84 -19.10 4.97
C PHE A 256 11.05 -19.78 6.34
N ASP A 257 11.92 -20.79 6.44
CA ASP A 257 12.36 -21.37 7.73
C ASP A 257 13.71 -20.76 8.16
N THR A 258 14.63 -20.55 7.21
CA THR A 258 15.98 -19.99 7.47
C THR A 258 16.08 -18.48 7.25
N MET A 259 15.07 -17.86 6.64
CA MET A 259 15.04 -16.48 6.17
C MET A 259 16.06 -16.15 5.08
N GLN A 260 16.75 -17.16 4.52
CA GLN A 260 17.70 -16.95 3.44
C GLN A 260 17.01 -16.50 2.16
N VAL A 261 17.61 -15.55 1.44
CA VAL A 261 17.18 -15.14 0.10
C VAL A 261 18.31 -15.30 -0.89
N ASP A 262 18.06 -16.07 -1.94
CA ASP A 262 18.97 -16.30 -3.06
C ASP A 262 18.52 -15.48 -4.28
N PHE A 263 19.45 -14.82 -4.96
CA PHE A 263 19.28 -14.20 -6.27
C PHE A 263 20.25 -14.84 -7.25
N THR A 264 19.72 -15.60 -8.21
CA THR A 264 20.50 -16.36 -9.19
C THR A 264 20.38 -15.72 -10.56
N PHE A 265 21.53 -15.31 -11.11
CA PHE A 265 21.66 -14.76 -12.44
C PHE A 265 22.25 -15.81 -13.38
N THR A 266 21.72 -15.90 -14.59
CA THR A 266 22.33 -16.67 -15.68
C THR A 266 23.49 -15.88 -16.26
N LYS A 267 24.65 -16.50 -16.43
CA LYS A 267 25.81 -15.88 -17.07
C LYS A 267 25.62 -15.90 -18.59
N ARG A 268 25.90 -14.79 -19.27
CA ARG A 268 25.84 -14.77 -20.75
C ARG A 268 26.89 -15.67 -21.37
N LEU A 269 28.10 -15.67 -20.79
CA LEU A 269 29.17 -16.58 -21.15
C LEU A 269 29.35 -17.63 -20.06
N LYS A 270 29.24 -18.91 -20.46
CA LYS A 270 29.38 -20.03 -19.54
C LYS A 270 30.85 -20.21 -19.15
N ASP A 271 31.20 -19.89 -17.91
CA ASP A 271 32.54 -20.03 -17.37
C ASP A 271 32.55 -20.04 -15.84
N ILE A 272 33.64 -20.50 -15.23
CA ILE A 272 33.91 -20.40 -13.80
C ILE A 272 34.70 -19.12 -13.51
N TRP A 273 34.10 -18.22 -12.74
CA TRP A 273 34.66 -16.93 -12.39
C TRP A 273 35.62 -17.03 -11.21
N LYS A 274 36.79 -16.40 -11.27
CA LYS A 274 37.74 -16.41 -10.14
C LYS A 274 37.28 -15.56 -8.95
N SER A 275 36.41 -14.59 -9.20
CA SER A 275 35.73 -13.76 -8.19
C SER A 275 34.37 -13.30 -8.73
N GLN A 276 33.50 -12.79 -7.87
CA GLN A 276 32.24 -12.17 -8.34
C GLN A 276 32.45 -10.82 -9.04
N GLY A 277 33.57 -10.14 -8.80
CA GLY A 277 33.86 -8.79 -9.28
C GLY A 277 34.11 -7.81 -8.15
N ASN A 278 33.95 -6.52 -8.42
CA ASN A 278 34.08 -5.48 -7.40
C ASN A 278 32.78 -5.38 -6.59
N HIS A 279 32.93 -5.23 -5.28
CA HIS A 279 31.81 -5.07 -4.35
C HIS A 279 32.11 -3.92 -3.40
N THR A 280 31.24 -2.91 -3.42
CA THR A 280 31.25 -1.81 -2.45
C THR A 280 30.03 -1.91 -1.56
N LEU A 281 30.24 -1.73 -0.25
CA LEU A 281 29.20 -1.70 0.76
C LEU A 281 29.07 -0.29 1.31
N SER A 282 27.87 0.26 1.31
CA SER A 282 27.56 1.53 1.96
C SER A 282 26.28 1.44 2.80
N ARG A 283 26.12 2.40 3.71
CA ARG A 283 24.94 2.50 4.58
C ARG A 283 24.30 3.86 4.39
N GLU A 284 23.00 3.85 4.17
CA GLU A 284 22.18 5.04 4.06
C GLU A 284 21.19 5.11 5.23
N SER A 285 20.82 6.32 5.63
CA SER A 285 19.70 6.51 6.56
C SER A 285 18.38 6.26 5.84
N ILE A 286 17.37 5.79 6.57
CA ILE A 286 16.04 5.64 6.00
C ILE A 286 15.48 7.02 5.71
N THR A 287 15.13 7.25 4.45
CA THR A 287 14.28 8.36 4.07
C THR A 287 12.84 7.89 4.20
N ASN A 288 12.02 8.54 5.04
CA ASN A 288 10.56 8.32 5.07
C ASN A 288 9.84 8.83 3.80
N LYS A 289 10.59 9.12 2.74
CA LYS A 289 10.08 9.65 1.49
C LYS A 289 9.52 8.49 0.67
N ARG A 290 8.24 8.58 0.35
CA ARG A 290 7.62 7.71 -0.65
C ARG A 290 8.25 7.95 -2.02
N THR A 291 8.75 6.89 -2.61
CA THR A 291 9.31 6.87 -3.97
C THR A 291 8.31 6.24 -4.91
N TYR A 292 8.38 6.59 -6.19
CA TYR A 292 7.48 6.07 -7.21
C TYR A 292 8.26 5.65 -8.44
N LYS A 293 7.76 4.63 -9.12
CA LYS A 293 8.30 4.12 -10.38
C LYS A 293 7.16 3.76 -11.32
N GLU A 294 7.43 3.89 -12.60
CA GLU A 294 6.52 3.49 -13.67
C GLU A 294 6.63 1.98 -13.90
N TYR A 295 5.47 1.33 -14.01
CA TYR A 295 5.32 -0.10 -14.26
C TYR A 295 4.50 -0.29 -15.53
N GLU A 296 5.03 -1.11 -16.43
CA GLU A 296 4.35 -1.58 -17.63
C GLU A 296 3.42 -2.75 -17.30
N VAL A 297 2.23 -2.75 -17.88
CA VAL A 297 1.29 -3.86 -17.85
C VAL A 297 1.75 -4.91 -18.86
N LEU A 298 2.06 -6.12 -18.38
CA LEU A 298 2.40 -7.26 -19.23
C LEU A 298 1.19 -8.14 -19.55
N SER A 299 0.24 -8.21 -18.61
CA SER A 299 -1.05 -8.87 -18.82
C SER A 299 -2.10 -8.27 -17.89
N ASN A 300 -3.35 -8.29 -18.34
CA ASN A 300 -4.53 -7.92 -17.55
C ASN A 300 -5.63 -8.95 -17.82
N THR A 301 -5.81 -9.88 -16.90
CA THR A 301 -6.65 -11.07 -17.08
C THR A 301 -7.86 -11.02 -16.15
N PRO A 302 -9.10 -11.12 -16.64
CA PRO A 302 -10.27 -11.22 -15.76
C PRO A 302 -10.25 -12.55 -15.01
N LEU A 303 -10.31 -12.49 -13.68
CA LEU A 303 -10.48 -13.66 -12.79
C LEU A 303 -11.97 -13.98 -12.55
N CYS A 304 -12.80 -12.94 -12.55
CA CYS A 304 -14.26 -13.03 -12.54
C CYS A 304 -14.85 -11.77 -13.17
N LYS A 305 -16.17 -11.60 -13.10
CA LYS A 305 -16.89 -10.44 -13.65
C LYS A 305 -16.38 -9.09 -13.15
N LEU A 306 -15.83 -9.04 -11.94
CA LEU A 306 -15.44 -7.80 -11.27
C LEU A 306 -13.96 -7.70 -10.94
N VAL A 307 -13.17 -8.77 -11.02
CA VAL A 307 -11.77 -8.76 -10.55
C VAL A 307 -10.83 -9.11 -11.69
N ASN A 308 -9.79 -8.31 -11.85
CA ASN A 308 -8.72 -8.54 -12.81
C ASN A 308 -7.40 -8.82 -12.10
N LEU A 309 -6.62 -9.74 -12.63
CA LEU A 309 -5.22 -9.97 -12.30
C LEU A 309 -4.35 -9.18 -13.27
N LEU A 310 -3.58 -8.23 -12.75
CA LEU A 310 -2.57 -7.50 -13.49
C LEU A 310 -1.19 -8.05 -13.18
N VAL A 311 -0.38 -8.26 -14.21
CA VAL A 311 1.05 -8.56 -14.11
C VAL A 311 1.79 -7.32 -14.57
N LEU A 312 2.60 -6.75 -13.68
CA LEU A 312 3.21 -5.43 -13.83
C LEU A 312 4.72 -5.56 -13.72
N ARG A 313 5.46 -4.81 -14.53
CA ARG A 313 6.92 -4.86 -14.53
C ARG A 313 7.53 -3.46 -14.61
N ALA A 314 8.48 -3.19 -13.73
CA ALA A 314 9.33 -2.01 -13.85
C ALA A 314 10.59 -2.38 -14.63
N LYS A 315 11.01 -1.51 -15.55
CA LYS A 315 12.22 -1.73 -16.32
C LYS A 315 13.46 -1.72 -15.40
N ASP A 316 14.31 -2.74 -15.55
CA ASP A 316 15.61 -2.86 -14.89
C ASP A 316 15.54 -2.78 -13.35
N PHE A 317 14.41 -3.22 -12.79
CA PHE A 317 14.12 -3.10 -11.38
C PHE A 317 13.33 -4.30 -10.87
N LEU A 318 13.77 -4.85 -9.74
CA LEU A 318 13.07 -5.90 -9.02
C LEU A 318 12.86 -5.46 -7.57
N GLU A 319 11.68 -5.71 -7.04
CA GLU A 319 11.28 -5.28 -5.71
C GLU A 319 10.48 -6.38 -5.01
N LEU A 320 11.05 -6.91 -3.92
CA LEU A 320 10.41 -7.96 -3.11
C LEU A 320 9.76 -7.34 -1.88
N ILE A 321 8.51 -6.93 -2.05
CA ILE A 321 7.70 -6.31 -1.00
C ILE A 321 7.44 -7.33 0.12
N PRO A 322 7.67 -7.00 1.40
CA PRO A 322 7.37 -7.89 2.50
C PRO A 322 5.90 -8.34 2.50
N VAL A 323 5.67 -9.62 2.78
CA VAL A 323 4.33 -10.21 2.78
C VAL A 323 3.40 -9.43 3.72
N GLY A 324 2.20 -9.10 3.24
CA GLY A 324 1.17 -8.35 3.96
C GLY A 324 1.36 -6.82 3.96
N ARG A 325 2.41 -6.30 3.33
CA ARG A 325 2.53 -4.87 3.02
C ARG A 325 1.77 -4.50 1.75
N HIS A 326 1.51 -3.21 1.59
CA HIS A 326 0.75 -2.67 0.45
C HIS A 326 1.60 -1.64 -0.32
N ILE A 327 1.10 -1.22 -1.47
CA ILE A 327 1.68 -0.14 -2.28
C ILE A 327 0.60 0.87 -2.59
N GLU A 328 0.99 2.08 -2.98
CA GLU A 328 0.10 3.04 -3.60
C GLU A 328 0.24 3.00 -5.12
N VAL A 329 -0.86 2.82 -5.84
CA VAL A 329 -0.94 2.96 -7.29
C VAL A 329 -1.49 4.34 -7.62
N LYS A 330 -0.87 5.01 -8.59
CA LYS A 330 -1.21 6.34 -9.10
C LYS A 330 -1.46 6.30 -10.60
N MET A 331 -2.49 7.00 -11.04
CA MET A 331 -2.75 7.27 -12.46
C MET A 331 -3.34 8.66 -12.64
N ASN A 332 -3.11 9.25 -13.81
CA ASN A 332 -3.84 10.43 -14.25
C ASN A 332 -5.19 9.99 -14.87
N VAL A 333 -6.30 10.36 -14.23
CA VAL A 333 -7.65 10.08 -14.69
C VAL A 333 -8.34 11.42 -14.97
N MET A 334 -8.69 11.68 -16.24
CA MET A 334 -9.31 12.93 -16.69
C MET A 334 -8.54 14.20 -16.27
N GLY A 335 -7.21 14.17 -16.31
CA GLY A 335 -6.36 15.30 -15.98
C GLY A 335 -6.07 15.49 -14.48
N MET A 336 -6.52 14.55 -13.63
CA MET A 336 -6.29 14.52 -12.18
C MET A 336 -5.48 13.30 -11.77
N GLU A 337 -4.47 13.48 -10.90
CA GLU A 337 -3.78 12.35 -10.29
C GLU A 337 -4.65 11.72 -9.21
N VAL A 338 -5.00 10.44 -9.38
CA VAL A 338 -5.76 9.66 -8.41
C VAL A 338 -4.87 8.54 -7.91
N SER A 339 -4.83 8.35 -6.58
CA SER A 339 -4.06 7.28 -5.94
C SER A 339 -4.92 6.37 -5.08
N ARG A 340 -4.63 5.07 -5.03
CA ARG A 340 -5.22 4.11 -4.07
C ARG A 340 -4.20 3.08 -3.63
N LYS A 341 -4.41 2.52 -2.45
CA LYS A 341 -3.58 1.44 -1.92
C LYS A 341 -4.04 0.08 -2.46
N TYR A 342 -3.08 -0.79 -2.77
CA TYR A 342 -3.33 -2.18 -3.18
C TYR A 342 -2.29 -3.10 -2.56
N THR A 343 -2.67 -4.34 -2.26
CA THR A 343 -1.74 -5.35 -1.74
C THR A 343 -1.20 -6.19 -2.90
N PRO A 344 0.12 -6.24 -3.12
CA PRO A 344 0.74 -7.21 -4.02
C PRO A 344 0.33 -8.63 -3.67
N VAL A 345 0.02 -9.42 -4.69
CA VAL A 345 -0.33 -10.84 -4.56
C VAL A 345 0.77 -11.72 -5.16
N PRO A 346 0.92 -12.96 -4.70
CA PRO A 346 1.77 -13.92 -5.39
C PRO A 346 1.28 -14.15 -6.82
N PRO A 347 2.17 -14.50 -7.77
CA PRO A 347 1.78 -14.77 -9.16
C PRO A 347 0.93 -16.05 -9.29
N CYS A 348 1.03 -16.95 -8.33
CA CYS A 348 0.21 -18.16 -8.22
C CYS A 348 0.29 -18.75 -6.81
N LEU A 349 -0.67 -19.60 -6.45
CA LEU A 349 -0.55 -20.47 -5.27
C LEU A 349 -0.04 -21.88 -5.64
N HIS A 350 -0.30 -22.33 -6.86
CA HIS A 350 0.24 -23.57 -7.44
C HIS A 350 1.01 -23.26 -8.73
N PRO A 351 2.18 -23.87 -9.00
CA PRO A 351 3.01 -23.53 -10.16
C PRO A 351 2.32 -23.64 -11.52
N GLU A 352 1.33 -24.53 -11.66
CA GLU A 352 0.54 -24.68 -12.90
C GLU A 352 -0.38 -23.49 -13.19
N ASP A 353 -0.70 -22.69 -12.17
CA ASP A 353 -1.59 -21.53 -12.28
C ASP A 353 -0.79 -20.22 -12.34
N MET A 354 0.45 -20.27 -12.84
CA MET A 354 1.32 -19.11 -12.98
C MET A 354 0.63 -17.99 -13.75
N ALA A 355 0.68 -16.77 -13.21
CA ALA A 355 0.11 -15.60 -13.86
C ALA A 355 0.65 -15.45 -15.30
N PRO A 356 -0.19 -15.08 -16.29
CA PRO A 356 0.23 -14.94 -17.68
C PRO A 356 1.38 -13.93 -17.83
N ASN A 357 2.34 -14.25 -18.70
CA ASN A 357 3.52 -13.40 -18.97
C ASN A 357 4.37 -13.05 -17.73
N TYR A 358 4.20 -13.75 -16.61
CA TYR A 358 4.97 -13.49 -15.40
C TYR A 358 6.46 -13.76 -15.61
N LYS A 359 7.28 -12.85 -15.09
CA LYS A 359 8.73 -13.00 -14.95
C LYS A 359 9.13 -12.69 -13.50
N PRO A 360 10.29 -13.14 -13.02
CA PRO A 360 10.71 -12.93 -11.63
C PRO A 360 10.72 -11.47 -11.16
N ASP A 361 10.93 -10.50 -12.05
CA ASP A 361 10.89 -9.06 -11.74
C ASP A 361 9.51 -8.43 -11.88
N CYS A 362 8.45 -9.24 -11.97
CA CYS A 362 7.07 -8.77 -12.03
C CYS A 362 6.41 -8.71 -10.64
N THR A 363 5.51 -7.75 -10.50
CA THR A 363 4.58 -7.60 -9.37
C THR A 363 3.17 -7.87 -9.85
N CYS A 364 2.39 -8.64 -9.08
CA CYS A 364 1.00 -8.94 -9.42
C CYS A 364 0.03 -8.18 -8.53
N LEU A 365 -1.07 -7.67 -9.10
CA LEU A 365 -2.18 -7.04 -8.37
C LEU A 365 -3.51 -7.67 -8.78
N MET A 366 -4.38 -7.96 -7.81
CA MET A 366 -5.77 -8.30 -8.06
C MET A 366 -6.65 -7.10 -7.74
N ILE A 367 -7.34 -6.57 -8.74
CA ILE A 367 -8.10 -5.32 -8.61
C ILE A 367 -9.55 -5.56 -8.94
N LYS A 368 -10.42 -5.28 -7.95
CA LYS A 368 -11.86 -5.25 -8.15
C LYS A 368 -12.29 -3.93 -8.79
N ARG A 369 -13.03 -4.04 -9.89
CA ARG A 369 -13.69 -2.93 -10.58
C ARG A 369 -14.91 -2.50 -9.80
N TYR A 370 -14.89 -1.24 -9.36
CA TYR A 370 -16.06 -0.51 -8.91
C TYR A 370 -16.48 0.43 -10.03
N PRO A 371 -17.65 0.26 -10.67
CA PRO A 371 -18.05 1.05 -11.84
C PRO A 371 -17.93 2.57 -11.65
N ASN A 372 -18.28 3.05 -10.44
CA ASN A 372 -18.23 4.46 -10.06
C ASN A 372 -16.97 4.82 -9.26
N GLY A 373 -15.98 3.92 -9.18
CA GLY A 373 -14.74 4.15 -8.46
C GLY A 373 -13.82 5.11 -9.23
N ALA A 374 -13.10 5.97 -8.51
CA ALA A 374 -12.24 6.99 -9.12
C ALA A 374 -11.04 6.41 -9.91
N LEU A 375 -10.52 5.24 -9.51
CA LEU A 375 -9.30 4.66 -10.08
C LEU A 375 -9.49 3.25 -10.65
N SER A 376 -10.26 2.39 -9.98
CA SER A 376 -10.41 0.98 -10.38
C SER A 376 -10.92 0.76 -11.82
N PRO A 377 -11.83 1.58 -12.40
CA PRO A 377 -12.21 1.42 -13.81
C PRO A 377 -11.07 1.70 -14.79
N SER A 378 -10.17 2.62 -14.43
CA SER A 378 -9.02 2.98 -15.27
C SER A 378 -7.97 1.86 -15.24
N ILE A 379 -7.63 1.36 -14.05
CA ILE A 379 -6.65 0.28 -13.92
C ILE A 379 -7.14 -1.02 -14.60
N THR A 380 -8.39 -1.40 -14.36
CA THR A 380 -8.94 -2.66 -14.91
C THR A 380 -9.11 -2.66 -16.43
N LYS A 381 -9.04 -1.49 -17.08
CA LYS A 381 -9.07 -1.34 -18.54
C LYS A 381 -7.69 -1.28 -19.19
N LEU A 382 -6.60 -1.22 -18.40
CA LEU A 382 -5.26 -1.11 -18.95
C LEU A 382 -4.93 -2.30 -19.85
N GLN A 383 -4.31 -2.01 -20.98
CA GLN A 383 -3.87 -3.00 -21.96
C GLN A 383 -2.37 -3.26 -21.82
N PRO A 384 -1.87 -4.43 -22.27
CA PRO A 384 -0.44 -4.67 -22.33
C PRO A 384 0.33 -3.54 -23.03
N GLY A 385 1.49 -3.16 -22.48
CA GLY A 385 2.31 -2.04 -22.94
C GLY A 385 1.90 -0.67 -22.39
N GLN A 386 0.72 -0.53 -21.76
CA GLN A 386 0.37 0.68 -21.03
C GLN A 386 1.00 0.68 -19.64
N THR A 387 1.08 1.87 -19.03
CA THR A 387 1.81 2.04 -17.77
C THR A 387 0.94 2.65 -16.67
N LEU A 388 1.37 2.39 -15.44
CA LEU A 388 0.86 2.99 -14.22
C LEU A 388 2.02 3.28 -13.28
N THR A 389 1.81 4.16 -12.30
CA THR A 389 2.86 4.51 -11.34
C THR A 389 2.60 3.81 -10.01
N MET A 390 3.59 3.15 -9.43
CA MET A 390 3.51 2.49 -8.12
C MET A 390 4.53 3.06 -7.16
N SER A 391 4.17 3.14 -5.88
CA SER A 391 5.11 3.44 -4.82
C SER A 391 5.98 2.24 -4.46
N ASN A 392 7.06 2.48 -3.71
CA ASN A 392 7.67 1.42 -2.90
C ASN A 392 6.66 0.84 -1.89
N GLY A 393 6.98 -0.33 -1.32
CA GLY A 393 6.22 -1.01 -0.29
C GLY A 393 6.00 -0.14 0.96
N LEU A 394 4.76 -0.15 1.45
CA LEU A 394 4.23 0.62 2.56
C LEU A 394 3.59 -0.29 3.61
N GLY A 395 3.45 0.21 4.83
CA GLY A 395 2.86 -0.51 5.95
C GLY A 395 3.89 -1.09 6.90
N ALA A 396 3.44 -1.33 8.14
CA ALA A 396 4.28 -1.78 9.24
C ALA A 396 4.07 -3.27 9.60
N PHE A 397 3.27 -4.01 8.81
CA PHE A 397 3.07 -5.43 9.06
C PHE A 397 4.39 -6.19 8.92
N VAL A 398 4.60 -7.10 9.87
CA VAL A 398 5.77 -7.98 9.96
C VAL A 398 5.24 -9.41 10.14
N THR A 399 5.20 -10.17 9.04
CA THR A 399 4.65 -11.53 9.05
C THR A 399 5.41 -12.47 9.97
N GLU A 400 6.73 -12.27 10.11
CA GLU A 400 7.61 -13.09 10.95
C GLU A 400 7.21 -13.04 12.44
N SER A 401 6.60 -11.94 12.90
CA SER A 401 6.12 -11.80 14.28
C SER A 401 5.01 -12.80 14.65
N PHE A 402 4.43 -13.48 13.65
CA PHE A 402 3.42 -14.52 13.82
C PHE A 402 3.97 -15.93 13.53
N ASP A 403 5.27 -16.07 13.23
CA ASP A 403 5.85 -17.37 12.84
C ASP A 403 5.82 -18.41 13.97
N ARG A 404 5.64 -17.99 15.22
CA ARG A 404 5.44 -18.85 16.39
C ARG A 404 4.14 -19.65 16.39
N TYR A 405 3.14 -19.22 15.61
CA TYR A 405 1.82 -19.85 15.60
C TYR A 405 1.75 -20.93 14.51
N PRO A 406 1.58 -22.21 14.87
CA PRO A 406 1.40 -23.28 13.89
C PRO A 406 0.01 -23.29 13.27
N VAL A 407 -0.98 -22.63 13.87
CA VAL A 407 -2.35 -22.53 13.36
C VAL A 407 -2.65 -21.09 12.94
N ILE A 408 -3.06 -20.90 11.70
CA ILE A 408 -3.34 -19.58 11.12
C ILE A 408 -4.79 -19.55 10.65
N HIS A 409 -5.60 -18.68 11.24
CA HIS A 409 -6.96 -18.39 10.82
C HIS A 409 -6.99 -17.08 10.02
N MET A 410 -7.77 -17.03 8.96
CA MET A 410 -7.88 -15.86 8.09
C MET A 410 -9.34 -15.56 7.78
N LEU A 411 -9.79 -14.34 8.02
CA LEU A 411 -11.14 -13.86 7.68
C LEU A 411 -11.01 -12.81 6.57
N ALA A 412 -11.38 -13.20 5.36
CA ALA A 412 -11.29 -12.34 4.18
C ALA A 412 -12.68 -11.96 3.67
N GLY A 413 -12.99 -10.67 3.61
CA GLY A 413 -14.20 -10.13 2.98
C GLY A 413 -13.91 -9.57 1.59
N GLY A 414 -14.41 -10.21 0.53
CA GLY A 414 -14.22 -9.76 -0.85
C GLY A 414 -12.74 -9.61 -1.23
N THR A 415 -12.34 -8.39 -1.63
CA THR A 415 -10.93 -8.09 -1.96
C THR A 415 -9.97 -8.20 -0.78
N GLY A 416 -10.45 -8.31 0.46
CA GLY A 416 -9.60 -8.62 1.61
C GLY A 416 -8.81 -9.93 1.44
N LEU A 417 -9.24 -10.80 0.53
CA LEU A 417 -8.48 -11.99 0.12
C LEU A 417 -7.05 -11.67 -0.32
N THR A 418 -6.81 -10.52 -0.98
CA THR A 418 -5.47 -10.19 -1.50
C THR A 418 -4.42 -10.06 -0.41
N ALA A 419 -4.79 -9.58 0.79
CA ALA A 419 -3.89 -9.53 1.95
C ALA A 419 -3.49 -10.93 2.44
N MET A 420 -4.36 -11.93 2.23
CA MET A 420 -4.16 -13.29 2.69
C MET A 420 -3.27 -14.11 1.75
N LEU A 421 -3.34 -13.88 0.43
CA LEU A 421 -2.67 -14.74 -0.56
C LEU A 421 -1.15 -14.85 -0.36
N GLY A 422 -0.47 -13.75 -0.05
CA GLY A 422 0.97 -13.77 0.25
C GLY A 422 1.29 -14.54 1.54
N ILE A 423 0.43 -14.41 2.56
CA ILE A 423 0.57 -15.13 3.84
C ILE A 423 0.34 -16.63 3.62
N ILE A 424 -0.67 -16.99 2.83
CA ILE A 424 -0.97 -18.38 2.44
C ILE A 424 0.24 -18.99 1.71
N GLN A 425 0.76 -18.33 0.67
CA GLN A 425 1.92 -18.83 -0.08
C GLN A 425 3.13 -19.06 0.83
N ARG A 426 3.41 -18.11 1.73
CA ARG A 426 4.48 -18.25 2.74
C ARG A 426 4.23 -19.44 3.66
N ALA A 427 3.03 -19.55 4.22
CA ALA A 427 2.68 -20.58 5.19
C ALA A 427 2.69 -22.00 4.58
N LEU A 428 2.33 -22.12 3.29
CA LEU A 428 2.45 -23.37 2.52
C LEU A 428 3.90 -23.82 2.37
N ALA A 429 4.84 -22.89 2.24
CA ALA A 429 6.27 -23.22 2.16
C ALA A 429 6.93 -23.55 3.51
N ARG A 430 6.27 -23.25 4.65
CA ARG A 430 6.82 -23.47 6.00
C ARG A 430 6.43 -24.82 6.59
N ARG A 431 7.39 -25.53 7.17
CA ARG A 431 7.17 -26.86 7.78
C ARG A 431 6.50 -26.81 9.14
N SER A 432 6.71 -25.71 9.88
CA SER A 432 6.15 -25.54 11.23
C SER A 432 4.64 -25.26 11.25
N VAL A 433 4.04 -24.91 10.11
CA VAL A 433 2.61 -24.60 9.99
C VAL A 433 1.81 -25.90 9.90
N LYS A 434 0.92 -26.11 10.86
CA LYS A 434 0.03 -27.27 10.95
C LYS A 434 -1.30 -27.05 10.21
N LEU A 435 -1.85 -25.84 10.29
CA LEU A 435 -3.14 -25.51 9.70
C LEU A 435 -3.19 -24.05 9.20
N ILE A 436 -3.70 -23.87 8.00
CA ILE A 436 -4.07 -22.59 7.40
C ILE A 436 -5.56 -22.66 7.10
N ASN A 437 -6.38 -21.91 7.83
CA ASN A 437 -7.84 -21.93 7.73
C ASN A 437 -8.35 -20.58 7.20
N LEU A 438 -8.71 -20.54 5.93
CA LEU A 438 -9.26 -19.37 5.26
C LEU A 438 -10.80 -19.39 5.26
N LEU A 439 -11.41 -18.40 5.89
CA LEU A 439 -12.83 -18.09 5.80
C LEU A 439 -13.02 -16.97 4.76
N ASN A 440 -13.48 -17.34 3.56
CA ASN A 440 -13.60 -16.45 2.42
C ASN A 440 -15.05 -15.99 2.23
N PHE A 441 -15.36 -14.79 2.72
CA PHE A 441 -16.69 -14.19 2.71
C PHE A 441 -16.91 -13.37 1.44
N ASN A 442 -17.96 -13.69 0.70
CA ASN A 442 -18.39 -12.92 -0.47
C ASN A 442 -19.89 -12.65 -0.43
N LYS A 443 -20.34 -11.72 -1.29
CA LYS A 443 -21.75 -11.38 -1.38
C LYS A 443 -22.52 -12.56 -1.98
N ASP A 444 -22.11 -12.98 -3.16
CA ASP A 444 -22.72 -13.99 -4.02
C ASP A 444 -21.60 -14.64 -4.87
N GLU A 445 -21.96 -15.63 -5.69
CA GLU A 445 -21.08 -16.40 -6.56
C GLU A 445 -20.37 -15.49 -7.59
N ASP A 446 -21.05 -14.47 -8.10
CA ASP A 446 -20.53 -13.47 -9.05
C ASP A 446 -19.37 -12.63 -8.46
N ASN A 447 -19.33 -12.52 -7.13
CA ASN A 447 -18.31 -11.78 -6.39
C ASN A 447 -17.13 -12.65 -5.94
N MET A 448 -17.21 -13.97 -6.11
CA MET A 448 -16.09 -14.87 -5.82
C MET A 448 -15.03 -14.78 -6.94
N PHE A 449 -13.76 -14.87 -6.55
CA PHE A 449 -12.64 -14.94 -7.48
C PHE A 449 -11.56 -15.85 -6.91
N TYR A 450 -10.73 -16.41 -7.79
CA TYR A 450 -9.60 -17.26 -7.41
C TYR A 450 -10.00 -18.58 -6.70
N VAL A 451 -11.26 -18.99 -6.85
CA VAL A 451 -11.86 -20.17 -6.21
C VAL A 451 -11.13 -21.45 -6.62
N ALA A 452 -10.98 -21.67 -7.94
CA ALA A 452 -10.32 -22.86 -8.47
C ALA A 452 -8.88 -23.02 -7.96
N GLN A 453 -8.13 -21.93 -7.82
CA GLN A 453 -6.76 -21.95 -7.31
C GLN A 453 -6.73 -22.24 -5.80
N LEU A 454 -7.66 -21.68 -5.03
CA LEU A 454 -7.79 -21.99 -3.59
C LEU A 454 -8.18 -23.45 -3.38
N ASP A 455 -9.14 -23.96 -4.14
CA ASP A 455 -9.61 -25.35 -4.05
C ASP A 455 -8.52 -26.34 -4.48
N LYS A 456 -7.75 -26.03 -5.53
CA LYS A 456 -6.60 -26.85 -5.94
C LYS A 456 -5.58 -27.00 -4.82
N VAL A 457 -5.27 -25.90 -4.14
CA VAL A 457 -4.31 -25.88 -3.03
C VAL A 457 -4.88 -26.53 -1.77
N ALA A 458 -6.21 -26.55 -1.61
CA ALA A 458 -6.88 -27.28 -0.52
C ALA A 458 -6.73 -28.80 -0.62
N ALA A 459 -6.20 -29.32 -1.73
CA ALA A 459 -5.71 -30.70 -1.79
C ALA A 459 -4.51 -30.94 -0.83
N GLU A 460 -3.77 -29.90 -0.46
CA GLU A 460 -2.77 -29.99 0.61
C GLU A 460 -3.43 -30.14 1.98
N LYS A 461 -2.99 -31.14 2.75
CA LYS A 461 -3.59 -31.48 4.06
C LYS A 461 -3.63 -30.34 5.07
N LYS A 462 -2.74 -29.34 4.95
CA LYS A 462 -2.64 -28.22 5.91
C LYS A 462 -3.43 -26.98 5.50
N PHE A 463 -3.99 -26.89 4.30
CA PHE A 463 -4.80 -25.74 3.87
C PHE A 463 -6.28 -26.11 3.81
N LYS A 464 -7.11 -25.29 4.47
CA LYS A 464 -8.56 -25.40 4.45
C LYS A 464 -9.13 -24.06 4.01
N VAL A 465 -9.99 -24.07 3.00
CA VAL A 465 -10.81 -22.92 2.61
C VAL A 465 -12.28 -23.22 2.88
N THR A 466 -12.99 -22.26 3.46
CA THR A 466 -14.45 -22.28 3.60
C THR A 466 -15.00 -21.04 2.92
N HIS A 467 -15.78 -21.24 1.86
CA HIS A 467 -16.48 -20.15 1.18
C HIS A 467 -17.82 -19.87 1.87
N ILE A 468 -18.09 -18.59 2.18
CA ILE A 468 -19.31 -18.14 2.85
C ILE A 468 -19.97 -17.04 2.03
N LEU A 469 -21.24 -17.24 1.68
CA LEU A 469 -22.01 -16.29 0.88
C LEU A 469 -23.19 -15.70 1.67
N SER A 470 -23.31 -14.38 1.66
CA SER A 470 -24.41 -13.67 2.34
C SER A 470 -25.72 -13.61 1.53
N GLN A 471 -25.63 -13.70 0.20
CA GLN A 471 -26.72 -13.64 -0.76
C GLN A 471 -26.56 -14.74 -1.82
N ALA A 472 -26.23 -15.96 -1.38
CA ALA A 472 -25.99 -17.09 -2.27
C ALA A 472 -27.26 -17.51 -3.04
N GLY A 473 -27.10 -17.88 -4.30
CA GLY A 473 -28.18 -18.45 -5.11
C GLY A 473 -28.66 -19.81 -4.60
N ASP A 474 -29.76 -20.32 -5.16
CA ASP A 474 -30.39 -21.57 -4.71
C ASP A 474 -29.48 -22.80 -4.90
N LYS A 475 -28.57 -22.74 -5.88
CA LYS A 475 -27.63 -23.83 -6.19
C LYS A 475 -26.41 -23.86 -5.25
N TRP A 476 -26.26 -22.89 -4.35
CA TRP A 476 -25.11 -22.84 -3.45
C TRP A 476 -25.28 -23.84 -2.29
N GLU A 477 -24.42 -24.84 -2.28
CA GLU A 477 -24.36 -25.88 -1.24
C GLU A 477 -23.38 -25.53 -0.10
N GLY A 478 -22.57 -24.49 -0.29
CA GLY A 478 -21.61 -24.04 0.71
C GLY A 478 -22.24 -23.28 1.87
N ARG A 479 -21.39 -22.70 2.71
CA ARG A 479 -21.84 -22.00 3.92
C ARG A 479 -22.51 -20.67 3.56
N ARG A 480 -23.51 -20.30 4.34
CA ARG A 480 -24.32 -19.08 4.14
C ARG A 480 -24.23 -18.15 5.34
N GLY A 481 -24.38 -16.86 5.08
CA GLY A 481 -24.53 -15.82 6.10
C GLY A 481 -23.39 -14.81 6.13
N THR A 482 -23.37 -14.03 7.20
CA THR A 482 -22.33 -13.03 7.50
C THR A 482 -21.54 -13.45 8.72
N VAL A 483 -20.48 -12.71 9.04
CA VAL A 483 -19.72 -12.90 10.28
C VAL A 483 -20.67 -12.84 11.48
N SER A 484 -20.59 -13.85 12.36
CA SER A 484 -21.37 -13.96 13.59
C SER A 484 -20.64 -14.83 14.62
N ASP A 485 -20.94 -14.64 15.90
CA ASP A 485 -20.32 -15.40 16.99
C ASP A 485 -20.51 -16.91 16.81
N LYS A 486 -21.73 -17.34 16.44
CA LYS A 486 -22.05 -18.74 16.18
C LYS A 486 -21.17 -19.31 15.05
N LEU A 487 -21.08 -18.59 13.94
CA LEU A 487 -20.32 -19.04 12.77
C LEU A 487 -18.82 -19.12 13.06
N LEU A 488 -18.25 -18.10 13.72
CA LEU A 488 -16.83 -18.11 14.06
C LEU A 488 -16.52 -19.16 15.13
N LYS A 489 -17.36 -19.32 16.16
CA LYS A 489 -17.19 -20.37 17.17
C LYS A 489 -17.10 -21.76 16.53
N GLU A 490 -17.92 -22.03 15.53
CA GLU A 490 -17.91 -23.31 14.81
C GLU A 490 -16.66 -23.47 13.91
N LEU A 491 -16.22 -22.41 13.24
CA LEU A 491 -15.20 -22.51 12.18
C LEU A 491 -13.76 -22.28 12.66
N ILE A 492 -13.56 -21.49 13.72
CA ILE A 492 -12.24 -21.18 14.30
C ILE A 492 -12.10 -21.58 15.78
N GLY A 493 -13.21 -21.88 16.47
CA GLY A 493 -13.18 -22.26 17.89
C GLY A 493 -13.00 -21.08 18.85
N GLU A 494 -12.81 -21.41 20.12
CA GLU A 494 -12.37 -20.46 21.14
C GLU A 494 -10.85 -20.21 21.05
N CYS A 495 -10.36 -19.19 21.74
CA CYS A 495 -8.95 -18.84 21.75
C CYS A 495 -8.02 -20.03 22.03
N SER A 496 -6.96 -20.15 21.24
CA SER A 496 -5.90 -21.14 21.40
C SER A 496 -4.55 -20.46 21.41
N SER A 497 -3.66 -20.86 22.32
CA SER A 497 -2.28 -20.34 22.39
C SER A 497 -1.43 -20.69 21.16
N GLU A 498 -1.84 -21.69 20.37
CA GLU A 498 -1.18 -22.11 19.13
C GLU A 498 -1.64 -21.34 17.88
N GLY A 499 -2.64 -20.45 18.02
CA GLY A 499 -3.28 -19.80 16.88
C GLY A 499 -2.95 -18.32 16.69
N CYS A 500 -3.06 -17.84 15.46
CA CYS A 500 -3.26 -16.42 15.15
C CYS A 500 -4.42 -16.20 14.19
N ILE A 501 -4.92 -14.96 14.13
CA ILE A 501 -6.00 -14.54 13.25
C ILE A 501 -5.57 -13.33 12.42
N PHE A 502 -5.76 -13.41 11.12
CA PHE A 502 -5.67 -12.29 10.19
C PHE A 502 -7.06 -11.90 9.69
N THR A 503 -7.39 -10.61 9.69
CA THR A 503 -8.66 -10.12 9.14
C THR A 503 -8.44 -9.04 8.08
N CYS A 504 -9.23 -9.05 7.00
CA CYS A 504 -9.23 -7.97 6.02
C CYS A 504 -10.56 -7.94 5.27
N GLY A 505 -11.13 -6.76 5.05
CA GLY A 505 -12.37 -6.60 4.31
C GLY A 505 -13.00 -5.22 4.48
N PRO A 506 -14.23 -5.02 4.00
CA PRO A 506 -14.94 -3.75 4.16
C PRO A 506 -15.12 -3.35 5.63
N LYS A 507 -15.18 -2.05 5.92
CA LYS A 507 -15.29 -1.51 7.30
C LYS A 507 -16.36 -2.20 8.17
N GLY A 508 -17.55 -2.43 7.63
CA GLY A 508 -18.62 -3.12 8.36
C GLY A 508 -18.28 -4.58 8.70
N PHE A 509 -17.62 -5.29 7.79
CA PHE A 509 -17.11 -6.65 8.01
C PHE A 509 -16.03 -6.66 9.10
N MET A 510 -15.08 -5.73 9.05
CA MET A 510 -13.99 -5.65 10.04
C MET A 510 -14.52 -5.39 11.45
N LEU A 511 -15.50 -4.48 11.59
CA LEU A 511 -16.15 -4.21 12.88
C LEU A 511 -16.84 -5.46 13.45
N SER A 512 -17.58 -6.21 12.62
CA SER A 512 -18.21 -7.46 13.04
C SER A 512 -17.19 -8.54 13.40
N ALA A 513 -16.15 -8.73 12.58
CA ALA A 513 -15.09 -9.70 12.82
C ALA A 513 -14.37 -9.42 14.14
N LYS A 514 -13.94 -8.18 14.36
CA LYS A 514 -13.27 -7.77 15.59
C LYS A 514 -14.10 -8.04 16.83
N LYS A 515 -15.39 -7.70 16.80
CA LYS A 515 -16.31 -7.97 17.91
C LYS A 515 -16.40 -9.47 18.19
N CYS A 516 -16.65 -10.29 17.17
CA CYS A 516 -16.80 -11.73 17.36
C CYS A 516 -15.51 -12.41 17.83
N ILE A 517 -14.35 -12.00 17.30
CA ILE A 517 -13.04 -12.52 17.71
C ILE A 517 -12.75 -12.20 19.18
N GLN A 518 -13.07 -10.98 19.64
CA GLN A 518 -12.96 -10.59 21.05
C GLN A 518 -13.89 -11.42 21.94
N THR A 519 -15.14 -11.67 21.50
CA THR A 519 -16.08 -12.54 22.23
C THR A 519 -15.57 -13.98 22.37
N LEU A 520 -14.77 -14.45 21.42
CA LEU A 520 -14.12 -15.77 21.46
C LEU A 520 -12.82 -15.80 22.28
N GLY A 521 -12.43 -14.68 22.90
CA GLY A 521 -11.30 -14.59 23.82
C GLY A 521 -9.92 -14.52 23.18
N TRP A 522 -9.83 -14.21 21.88
CA TRP A 522 -8.53 -14.10 21.20
C TRP A 522 -7.80 -12.82 21.61
N GLU A 523 -6.51 -12.95 21.91
CA GLU A 523 -5.71 -11.85 22.46
C GLU A 523 -5.16 -10.92 21.37
N PRO A 524 -4.95 -9.62 21.65
CA PRO A 524 -4.45 -8.66 20.66
C PRO A 524 -3.14 -9.07 19.97
N HIS A 525 -2.23 -9.75 20.68
CA HIS A 525 -0.95 -10.19 20.12
C HIS A 525 -1.07 -11.40 19.16
N GLN A 526 -2.26 -12.01 19.06
CA GLN A 526 -2.58 -13.09 18.15
C GLN A 526 -3.32 -12.60 16.91
N ILE A 527 -3.76 -11.34 16.90
CA ILE A 527 -4.65 -10.80 15.88
C ILE A 527 -3.92 -9.73 15.08
N TYR A 528 -4.13 -9.70 13.77
CA TYR A 528 -3.77 -8.56 12.96
C TYR A 528 -4.89 -8.23 11.96
N ASP A 529 -5.35 -6.99 12.04
CA ASP A 529 -6.39 -6.43 11.18
C ASP A 529 -5.72 -5.60 10.08
N PHE A 530 -5.89 -6.00 8.82
CA PHE A 530 -5.45 -5.24 7.66
C PHE A 530 -6.50 -4.17 7.33
N ASP A 531 -6.34 -3.01 7.96
CA ASP A 531 -7.20 -1.83 7.80
C ASP A 531 -6.57 -0.80 6.83
N ASP A 532 -7.42 0.00 6.17
CA ASP A 532 -7.03 1.05 5.21
C ASP A 532 -6.33 2.27 5.84
#